data_AF-I1X5K0-F1
#
_entry.id   AF-I1X5K0-F1
#
_cell.length_a   1.000
_cell.length_b   1.000
_cell.length_c   1.000
_cell.angle_alpha   90.00
_cell.angle_beta   90.00
_cell.angle_gamma   90.00
#
_symmetry.space_group_name_H-M   'P 1'
#
loop_
_entity.id
_entity.type
_entity.pdbx_description
1 polymer ?
#
loop_
_entity_poly.entity_id
_entity_poly.type
_entity_poly.pdbx_seq_one_letter_code
_entity_poly.pdbx_strand_id
1 'polypeptide(L)'
;MIPRTISSIGTPQVCVDGGDVLVSGLELSTGYSFKLGAFDIPLALRYTWTNEAEFKSAFESDFEPWGDVAAGDELPYIPENQFRLTAGLEHEKFRINLAASYVGKMRTQAGQGAYALLETIDAHSVWDMVAAYNVTEKLSTYVKVDNLLDETYVAARRPAGVRPGLPRTAYLGLTYRL
;
A
#
# COMPACT_ATOMS: atom_id res chain seq x y z
N MET A 1 -11.97 55.41 -18.40
CA MET A 1 -11.83 53.94 -18.33
C MET A 1 -10.65 53.66 -17.40
N ILE A 2 -10.90 53.13 -16.22
CA ILE A 2 -9.90 52.93 -15.15
C ILE A 2 -9.42 51.48 -15.25
N PRO A 3 -8.11 51.17 -15.42
CA PRO A 3 -7.66 49.80 -15.35
C PRO A 3 -7.57 49.38 -13.88
N ARG A 4 -8.25 48.29 -13.52
CA ARG A 4 -8.14 47.63 -12.22
C ARG A 4 -7.00 46.64 -12.26
N THR A 5 -6.01 46.82 -11.38
CA THR A 5 -5.03 45.81 -11.00
C THR A 5 -5.74 44.71 -10.21
N ILE A 6 -5.66 43.45 -10.66
CA ILE A 6 -6.04 42.29 -9.83
C ILE A 6 -4.74 41.67 -9.34
N SER A 7 -4.46 41.87 -8.05
CA SER A 7 -3.50 41.06 -7.29
C SER A 7 -4.20 39.77 -6.91
N SER A 8 -3.76 38.62 -7.43
CA SER A 8 -4.05 37.34 -6.81
C SER A 8 -2.90 37.00 -5.87
N ILE A 9 -3.21 36.93 -4.58
CA ILE A 9 -2.36 36.32 -3.57
C ILE A 9 -2.62 34.81 -3.70
N GLY A 10 -1.88 34.16 -4.59
CA GLY A 10 -1.74 32.72 -4.61
C GLY A 10 -0.40 32.38 -3.96
N THR A 11 -0.41 31.51 -2.96
CA THR A 11 0.80 30.84 -2.47
C THR A 11 1.56 30.31 -3.69
N PRO A 12 2.87 30.58 -3.87
CA PRO A 12 3.60 30.02 -5.00
C PRO A 12 3.53 28.49 -4.85
N GLN A 13 2.73 27.86 -5.70
CA GLN A 13 2.92 26.45 -6.02
C GLN A 13 4.21 26.42 -6.83
N VAL A 14 5.32 26.09 -6.17
CA VAL A 14 6.56 25.81 -6.86
C VAL A 14 6.28 24.58 -7.72
N CYS A 15 6.18 24.78 -9.03
CA CYS A 15 6.20 23.69 -9.99
C CYS A 15 7.60 23.05 -9.88
N VAL A 16 7.67 21.87 -9.28
CA VAL A 16 8.90 21.07 -9.23
C VAL A 16 9.03 20.39 -10.59
N ASP A 17 10.07 20.74 -11.35
CA ASP A 17 10.50 19.92 -12.47
C ASP A 17 11.35 18.79 -11.86
N GLY A 18 10.74 17.62 -11.68
CA GLY A 18 11.38 16.45 -11.04
C GLY A 18 12.44 15.77 -11.90
N GLY A 19 12.88 16.45 -12.96
CA GLY A 19 13.81 15.92 -13.94
C GLY A 19 13.28 14.69 -14.66
N ASP A 20 14.19 13.99 -15.35
CA ASP A 20 13.88 12.71 -15.99
C ASP A 20 13.85 11.59 -14.96
N VAL A 21 12.79 10.79 -14.95
CA VAL A 21 12.59 9.64 -14.05
C VAL A 21 12.27 8.40 -14.87
N LEU A 22 12.86 7.26 -14.51
CA LEU A 22 12.51 5.96 -15.08
C LEU A 22 11.94 5.04 -14.02
N VAL A 23 10.75 4.51 -14.28
CA VAL A 23 10.15 3.42 -13.51
C VAL A 23 9.84 2.28 -14.47
N SER A 24 10.34 1.09 -14.18
CA SER A 24 10.08 -0.12 -14.95
C SER A 24 9.89 -1.32 -14.05
N GLY A 25 9.05 -2.25 -14.49
CA GLY A 25 8.68 -3.41 -13.69
C GLY A 25 7.66 -4.31 -14.39
N LEU A 26 7.21 -5.32 -13.64
CA LEU A 26 6.20 -6.28 -14.05
C LEU A 26 5.09 -6.33 -13.00
N GLU A 27 3.84 -6.35 -13.47
CA GLU A 27 2.67 -6.58 -12.64
C GLU A 27 1.97 -7.88 -13.07
N LEU A 28 1.68 -8.73 -12.09
CA LEU A 28 0.96 -9.99 -12.26
C LEU A 28 -0.29 -9.96 -11.39
N SER A 29 -1.43 -10.31 -11.99
CA SER A 29 -2.67 -10.55 -11.26
C SER A 29 -3.31 -11.83 -11.77
N THR A 30 -3.53 -12.80 -10.87
CA THR A 30 -4.16 -14.07 -11.20
C THR A 30 -5.14 -14.47 -10.12
N GLY A 31 -6.17 -15.21 -10.51
CA GLY A 31 -7.19 -15.73 -9.61
C GLY A 31 -7.70 -17.07 -10.11
N TYR A 32 -7.96 -17.97 -9.18
CA TYR A 32 -8.51 -19.28 -9.47
C TYR A 32 -9.54 -19.63 -8.40
N SER A 33 -10.66 -20.21 -8.80
CA SER A 33 -11.68 -20.68 -7.87
C SER A 33 -12.02 -22.11 -8.20
N PHE A 34 -12.07 -22.95 -7.18
CA PHE A 34 -12.45 -24.35 -7.35
C PHE A 34 -13.45 -24.79 -6.29
N LYS A 35 -14.24 -25.79 -6.65
CA LYS A 35 -15.25 -26.39 -5.77
C LYS A 35 -14.69 -27.64 -5.12
N LEU A 36 -14.93 -27.79 -3.82
CA LEU A 36 -14.67 -29.01 -3.07
C LEU A 36 -15.92 -29.38 -2.27
N GLY A 37 -16.78 -30.23 -2.86
CA GLY A 37 -18.08 -30.57 -2.28
C GLY A 37 -18.98 -29.34 -2.18
N ALA A 38 -19.38 -28.98 -0.95
CA ALA A 38 -20.22 -27.82 -0.66
C ALA A 38 -19.43 -26.51 -0.52
N PHE A 39 -18.11 -26.53 -0.70
CA PHE A 39 -17.25 -25.38 -0.54
C PHE A 39 -16.80 -24.80 -1.88
N ASP A 40 -16.85 -23.48 -1.99
CA ASP A 40 -16.19 -22.69 -3.03
C ASP A 40 -14.91 -22.09 -2.44
N ILE A 41 -13.77 -22.35 -3.08
CA ILE A 41 -12.44 -21.95 -2.59
C ILE A 41 -11.82 -20.97 -3.61
N PRO A 42 -12.03 -19.65 -3.45
CA PRO A 42 -11.36 -18.65 -4.26
C PRO A 42 -9.94 -18.38 -3.75
N LEU A 43 -8.98 -18.37 -4.67
CA LEU A 43 -7.60 -17.98 -4.48
C LEU A 43 -7.29 -16.81 -5.42
N ALA A 44 -6.54 -15.81 -4.96
CA ALA A 44 -6.02 -14.76 -5.84
C ALA A 44 -4.65 -14.28 -5.39
N LEU A 45 -3.81 -13.96 -6.36
CA LEU A 45 -2.47 -13.41 -6.19
C LEU A 45 -2.35 -12.12 -7.00
N ARG A 46 -1.84 -11.07 -6.37
CA ARG A 46 -1.36 -9.86 -7.02
C ARG A 46 0.10 -9.68 -6.65
N TYR A 47 0.95 -9.40 -7.62
CA TYR A 47 2.37 -9.21 -7.44
C TYR A 47 2.87 -8.08 -8.34
N THR A 48 3.60 -7.15 -7.76
CA THR A 48 4.32 -6.09 -8.46
C THR A 48 5.79 -6.25 -8.16
N TRP A 49 6.58 -6.39 -9.23
CA TRP A 49 8.02 -6.31 -9.19
C TRP A 49 8.46 -5.02 -9.88
N THR A 50 9.21 -4.19 -9.18
CA THR A 50 9.78 -2.96 -9.73
C THR A 50 11.28 -3.16 -9.88
N ASN A 51 11.73 -3.30 -11.13
CA ASN A 51 13.13 -3.53 -11.45
C ASN A 51 13.96 -2.25 -11.31
N GLU A 52 13.40 -1.14 -11.79
CA GLU A 52 14.04 0.18 -11.73
C GLU A 52 13.02 1.21 -11.32
N ALA A 53 13.43 2.11 -10.42
CA ALA A 53 12.67 3.29 -10.04
C ALA A 53 13.69 4.34 -9.59
N GLU A 54 14.23 5.12 -10.53
CA GLU A 54 15.33 6.03 -10.27
C GLU A 54 15.25 7.34 -11.07
N PHE A 55 15.88 8.38 -10.53
CA PHE A 55 16.11 9.62 -11.24
C PHE A 55 17.22 9.44 -12.28
N LYS A 56 17.02 9.96 -13.49
CA LYS A 56 17.99 9.95 -14.59
C LYS A 56 18.74 11.29 -14.74
N SER A 57 18.35 12.27 -13.94
CA SER A 57 18.94 13.61 -13.92
C SER A 57 19.30 14.01 -12.50
N ALA A 58 20.24 14.95 -12.37
CA ALA A 58 20.64 15.50 -11.09
C ALA A 58 20.05 16.90 -10.92
N PHE A 59 19.49 17.19 -9.74
CA PHE A 59 18.88 18.48 -9.42
C PHE A 59 18.74 18.66 -7.90
N GLU A 60 18.68 19.91 -7.47
CA GLU A 60 18.35 20.26 -6.08
C GLU A 60 16.83 20.43 -5.93
N SER A 61 16.26 19.86 -4.88
CA SER A 61 14.84 19.95 -4.56
C SER A 61 14.61 20.39 -3.13
N ASP A 62 13.76 21.41 -2.96
CA ASP A 62 13.21 21.78 -1.65
C ASP A 62 12.23 20.73 -1.11
N PHE A 63 11.85 19.74 -1.93
CA PHE A 63 11.02 18.62 -1.49
C PHE A 63 11.88 17.63 -0.70
N GLU A 64 11.70 17.64 0.62
CA GLU A 64 12.52 16.89 1.58
C GLU A 64 12.72 15.39 1.26
N PRO A 65 11.74 14.64 0.70
CA PRO A 65 11.97 13.26 0.28
C PRO A 65 12.95 13.08 -0.89
N TRP A 66 13.20 14.12 -1.67
CA TRP A 66 14.17 14.11 -2.78
C TRP A 66 15.48 14.76 -2.34
N GLY A 67 15.41 15.98 -1.79
CA GLY A 67 16.60 16.73 -1.37
C GLY A 67 17.52 17.05 -2.55
N ASP A 68 18.83 16.85 -2.36
CA ASP A 68 19.82 16.90 -3.44
C ASP A 68 19.85 15.53 -4.16
N VAL A 69 19.36 15.50 -5.40
CA VAL A 69 19.20 14.28 -6.18
C VAL A 69 20.36 14.15 -7.15
N ALA A 70 21.01 12.99 -7.13
CA ALA A 70 21.95 12.56 -8.15
C ALA A 70 21.28 11.63 -9.18
N ALA A 71 21.80 11.62 -10.41
CA ALA A 71 21.41 10.62 -11.40
C ALA A 71 21.75 9.21 -10.86
N GLY A 72 20.78 8.29 -10.94
CA GLY A 72 20.82 6.95 -10.37
C GLY A 72 20.16 6.83 -8.98
N ASP A 73 19.75 7.94 -8.36
CA ASP A 73 19.06 7.87 -7.06
C ASP A 73 17.72 7.15 -7.16
N GLU A 74 17.55 6.12 -6.32
CA GLU A 74 16.32 5.37 -6.22
C GLU A 74 15.21 6.26 -5.67
N LEU A 75 14.02 6.15 -6.27
CA LEU A 75 12.84 6.87 -5.83
C LEU A 75 12.42 6.42 -4.42
N PRO A 76 12.12 7.35 -3.51
CA PRO A 76 11.57 6.99 -2.21
C PRO A 76 10.16 6.41 -2.35
N TYR A 77 9.79 5.53 -1.42
CA TYR A 77 8.49 4.88 -1.32
C TYR A 77 8.14 3.93 -2.47
N ILE A 78 9.14 3.45 -3.22
CA ILE A 78 8.97 2.42 -4.23
C ILE A 78 9.68 1.14 -3.76
N PRO A 79 8.95 0.17 -3.19
CA PRO A 79 9.50 -1.13 -2.85
C PRO A 79 9.69 -1.99 -4.11
N GLU A 80 10.80 -2.73 -4.17
CA GLU A 80 11.13 -3.59 -5.30
C GLU A 80 10.09 -4.72 -5.49
N ASN A 81 9.54 -5.24 -4.38
CA ASN A 81 8.64 -6.39 -4.39
C ASN A 81 7.42 -6.10 -3.52
N GLN A 82 6.23 -6.26 -4.08
CA GLN A 82 4.95 -6.13 -3.37
C GLN A 82 4.03 -7.26 -3.78
N PHE A 83 3.39 -7.93 -2.83
CA PHE A 83 2.34 -8.88 -3.18
C PHE A 83 1.17 -8.88 -2.21
N ARG A 84 0.03 -9.37 -2.72
CA ARG A 84 -1.14 -9.72 -1.93
C ARG A 84 -1.67 -11.07 -2.36
N LEU A 85 -1.71 -12.01 -1.43
CA LEU A 85 -2.34 -13.32 -1.58
C LEU A 85 -3.65 -13.32 -0.81
N THR A 86 -4.73 -13.77 -1.43
CA THR A 86 -6.02 -13.97 -0.75
C THR A 86 -6.50 -15.39 -0.95
N ALA A 87 -6.97 -16.01 0.13
CA ALA A 87 -7.60 -17.32 0.11
C ALA A 87 -8.94 -17.23 0.85
N GLY A 88 -9.99 -17.71 0.20
CA GLY A 88 -11.33 -17.78 0.76
C GLY A 88 -11.80 -19.23 0.94
N LEU A 89 -12.72 -19.42 1.88
CA LEU A 89 -13.53 -20.61 2.02
C LEU A 89 -14.97 -20.17 2.13
N GLU A 90 -15.76 -20.47 1.11
CA GLU A 90 -17.16 -20.09 1.02
C GLU A 90 -18.06 -21.32 1.11
N HIS A 91 -19.06 -21.22 1.97
CA HIS A 91 -20.15 -22.18 2.14
C HIS A 91 -21.48 -21.43 2.12
N GLU A 92 -22.59 -22.13 1.92
CA GLU A 92 -23.93 -21.52 1.90
C GLU A 92 -24.22 -20.65 3.15
N LYS A 93 -23.73 -21.10 4.32
CA LYS A 93 -23.98 -20.45 5.62
C LYS A 93 -22.87 -19.52 6.08
N PHE A 94 -21.65 -19.66 5.59
CA PHE A 94 -20.52 -18.92 6.12
C PHE A 94 -19.45 -18.65 5.08
N ARG A 95 -18.65 -17.62 5.29
CA ARG A 95 -17.49 -17.30 4.46
C ARG A 95 -16.33 -16.91 5.36
N ILE A 96 -15.14 -17.38 5.02
CA ILE A 96 -13.90 -16.99 5.67
C ILE A 96 -12.96 -16.51 4.57
N ASN A 97 -12.29 -15.38 4.78
CA ASN A 97 -11.26 -14.88 3.89
C ASN A 97 -10.02 -14.52 4.70
N LEU A 98 -8.88 -14.98 4.21
CA LEU A 98 -7.55 -14.65 4.71
C LEU A 98 -6.80 -13.90 3.62
N ALA A 99 -6.14 -12.81 3.98
CA ALA A 99 -5.29 -12.04 3.09
C ALA A 99 -3.90 -11.87 3.71
N ALA A 100 -2.86 -12.15 2.94
CA ALA A 100 -1.49 -11.85 3.29
C ALA A 100 -0.98 -10.76 2.34
N SER A 101 -0.49 -9.66 2.89
CA SER A 101 0.13 -8.58 2.14
C SER A 101 1.58 -8.44 2.54
N TYR A 102 2.47 -8.34 1.57
CA TYR A 102 3.89 -8.11 1.78
C TYR A 102 4.32 -6.86 1.01
N VAL A 103 5.11 -6.04 1.68
CA VAL A 103 5.77 -4.87 1.11
C VAL A 103 7.25 -5.02 1.38
N GLY A 104 8.06 -4.97 0.31
CA GLY A 104 9.51 -5.02 0.40
C GLY A 104 10.10 -3.81 1.10
N LYS A 105 11.38 -3.92 1.42
CA LYS A 105 12.16 -2.81 1.95
C LYS A 105 12.18 -1.67 0.93
N MET A 106 12.07 -0.44 1.40
CA MET A 106 12.07 0.75 0.54
C MET A 106 12.68 1.95 1.22
N ARG A 107 13.24 2.87 0.43
CA ARG A 107 13.72 4.15 0.94
C ARG A 107 12.58 5.09 1.27
N THR A 108 12.81 6.02 2.17
CA THR A 108 11.93 7.18 2.42
C THR A 108 12.55 8.49 1.97
N GLN A 109 13.79 8.44 1.46
CA GLN A 109 14.51 9.52 0.81
C GLN A 109 15.22 9.01 -0.45
N ALA A 110 15.36 9.86 -1.47
CA ALA A 110 16.12 9.52 -2.66
C ALA A 110 17.58 9.19 -2.32
N GLY A 111 18.17 8.22 -3.02
CA GLY A 111 19.58 7.89 -2.84
C GLY A 111 20.00 6.56 -3.45
N GLN A 112 21.29 6.25 -3.33
CA GLN A 112 21.92 5.03 -3.86
C GLN A 112 22.59 4.19 -2.77
N GLY A 113 22.96 2.97 -3.13
CA GLY A 113 23.79 2.10 -2.28
C GLY A 113 23.05 1.52 -1.09
N ALA A 114 23.73 1.38 0.05
CA ALA A 114 23.15 0.72 1.23
C ALA A 114 21.98 1.54 1.83
N TYR A 115 20.97 0.83 2.32
CA TYR A 115 19.83 1.43 3.02
C TYR A 115 20.27 2.05 4.36
N ALA A 116 19.99 3.34 4.56
CA ALA A 116 20.18 4.02 5.83
C ALA A 116 18.98 3.77 6.76
N LEU A 117 19.23 3.40 8.01
CA LEU A 117 18.19 2.92 8.96
C LEU A 117 17.09 3.96 9.23
N LEU A 118 17.42 5.26 9.23
CA LEU A 118 16.45 6.33 9.46
C LEU A 118 15.66 6.75 8.21
N GLU A 119 16.17 6.37 7.03
CA GLU A 119 15.63 6.72 5.71
C GLU A 119 15.06 5.48 5.01
N THR A 120 14.72 4.44 5.78
CA THR A 120 14.24 3.16 5.27
C THR A 120 13.00 2.71 6.02
N ILE A 121 12.06 2.14 5.29
CA ILE A 121 11.00 1.30 5.82
C ILE A 121 11.40 -0.14 5.55
N ASP A 122 11.56 -0.92 6.62
CA ASP A 122 11.86 -2.33 6.49
C ASP A 122 10.69 -3.10 5.88
N ALA A 123 11.04 -4.21 5.22
CA ALA A 123 10.05 -5.12 4.66
C ALA A 123 9.15 -5.65 5.77
N HIS A 124 7.85 -5.78 5.48
CA HIS A 124 6.87 -6.25 6.44
C HIS A 124 5.78 -7.06 5.75
N SER A 125 5.16 -7.95 6.52
CA SER A 125 4.01 -8.74 6.07
C SER A 125 2.85 -8.61 7.05
N VAL A 126 1.68 -8.26 6.54
CA VAL A 126 0.46 -8.10 7.34
C VAL A 126 -0.56 -9.12 6.89
N TRP A 127 -1.18 -9.78 7.86
CA TRP A 127 -2.21 -10.78 7.64
C TRP A 127 -3.54 -10.26 8.15
N ASP A 128 -4.56 -10.28 7.30
CA ASP A 128 -5.92 -9.86 7.65
C ASP A 128 -6.87 -11.04 7.51
N MET A 129 -7.86 -11.11 8.39
CA MET A 129 -8.91 -12.12 8.33
C MET A 129 -10.29 -11.49 8.44
N VAL A 130 -11.24 -12.01 7.66
CA VAL A 130 -12.66 -11.76 7.88
C VAL A 130 -13.44 -13.06 7.82
N ALA A 131 -14.31 -13.28 8.80
CA ALA A 131 -15.24 -14.40 8.82
C ALA A 131 -16.66 -13.85 8.95
N ALA A 132 -17.59 -14.37 8.14
CA ALA A 132 -18.99 -13.97 8.14
C ALA A 132 -19.89 -15.21 8.23
N TYR A 133 -21.01 -15.06 8.93
CA TYR A 133 -22.02 -16.09 9.11
C TYR A 133 -23.41 -15.55 8.79
N ASN A 134 -24.16 -16.26 7.95
CA ASN A 134 -25.54 -15.94 7.61
C ASN A 134 -26.44 -16.45 8.74
N VAL A 135 -26.97 -15.54 9.56
CA VAL A 135 -27.92 -15.86 10.63
C VAL A 135 -29.28 -16.21 10.02
N THR A 136 -29.69 -15.45 9.00
CA THR A 136 -30.86 -15.70 8.16
C THR A 136 -30.51 -15.34 6.71
N GLU A 137 -31.45 -15.52 5.77
CA GLU A 137 -31.28 -15.06 4.39
C GLU A 137 -31.10 -13.53 4.27
N LYS A 138 -31.58 -12.77 5.26
CA LYS A 138 -31.54 -11.30 5.28
C LYS A 138 -30.52 -10.73 6.26
N LEU A 139 -30.09 -11.50 7.26
CA LEU A 139 -29.21 -11.05 8.33
C LEU A 139 -27.91 -11.87 8.34
N SER A 140 -26.78 -11.17 8.33
CA SER A 140 -25.46 -11.77 8.52
C SER A 140 -24.67 -11.03 9.58
N THR A 141 -23.76 -11.73 10.25
CA THR A 141 -22.76 -11.15 11.15
C THR A 141 -21.37 -11.43 10.63
N TYR A 142 -20.41 -10.57 10.96
CA TYR A 142 -19.02 -10.81 10.62
C TYR A 142 -18.09 -10.35 11.73
N VAL A 143 -16.95 -11.04 11.81
CA VAL A 143 -15.77 -10.63 12.59
C VAL A 143 -14.65 -10.34 11.60
N LYS A 144 -13.99 -9.20 11.74
CA LYS A 144 -12.79 -8.84 10.99
C LYS A 144 -11.65 -8.63 11.97
N VAL A 145 -10.48 -9.15 11.66
CA VAL A 145 -9.24 -8.88 12.39
C VAL A 145 -8.23 -8.36 11.39
N ASP A 146 -7.87 -7.08 11.52
CA ASP A 146 -6.75 -6.49 10.80
C ASP A 146 -5.46 -6.78 11.58
N ASN A 147 -4.37 -7.06 10.86
CA ASN A 147 -3.09 -7.43 11.45
C ASN A 147 -3.21 -8.59 12.47
N LEU A 148 -3.78 -9.71 12.00
CA LEU A 148 -4.04 -10.95 12.75
C LEU A 148 -2.83 -11.43 13.58
N LEU A 149 -1.63 -11.30 13.02
CA LEU A 149 -0.38 -11.76 13.64
C LEU A 149 0.31 -10.71 14.52
N ASP A 150 -0.27 -9.50 14.66
CA ASP A 150 0.25 -8.42 15.52
C ASP A 150 1.65 -7.93 15.10
N GLU A 151 1.86 -7.84 13.79
CA GLU A 151 3.10 -7.34 13.20
C GLU A 151 3.30 -5.87 13.59
N THR A 152 4.48 -5.54 14.10
CA THR A 152 4.86 -4.16 14.41
C THR A 152 5.79 -3.63 13.33
N TYR A 153 5.31 -2.69 12.52
CA TYR A 153 6.05 -2.17 11.38
C TYR A 153 5.86 -0.66 11.22
N VAL A 154 6.72 -0.04 10.42
CA VAL A 154 6.57 1.37 10.01
C VAL A 154 5.79 1.41 8.71
N ALA A 155 4.60 2.02 8.71
CA ALA A 155 3.79 2.16 7.50
C ALA A 155 4.24 3.35 6.63
N ALA A 156 4.70 4.43 7.27
CA ALA A 156 5.23 5.60 6.59
C ALA A 156 6.14 6.39 7.52
N ARG A 157 7.09 7.17 6.98
CA ARG A 157 7.89 8.14 7.75
C ARG A 157 7.54 9.60 7.42
N ARG A 158 6.64 9.82 6.45
CA ARG A 158 6.29 11.12 5.88
C ARG A 158 4.78 11.31 5.77
N PRO A 159 4.28 12.56 5.66
CA PRO A 159 5.02 13.82 5.75
C PRO A 159 5.52 14.18 7.16
N ALA A 160 4.90 13.68 8.22
CA ALA A 160 5.23 14.06 9.60
C ALA A 160 5.54 12.82 10.46
N GLY A 161 6.83 12.48 10.55
CA GLY A 161 7.37 11.48 11.47
C GLY A 161 6.99 10.02 11.15
N VAL A 162 7.50 9.11 11.99
CA VAL A 162 7.23 7.67 11.90
C VAL A 162 5.77 7.41 12.23
N ARG A 163 5.06 6.79 11.30
CA ARG A 163 3.69 6.30 11.44
C ARG A 163 3.74 4.78 11.57
N PRO A 164 3.39 4.24 12.75
CA PRO A 164 3.31 2.80 12.91
C PRO A 164 2.17 2.25 12.06
N GLY A 165 2.32 1.00 11.66
CA GLY A 165 1.22 0.20 11.11
C GLY A 165 0.05 0.07 12.09
N LEU A 166 -1.11 -0.30 11.56
CA LEU A 166 -2.28 -0.54 12.39
C LEU A 166 -1.98 -1.74 13.33
N PRO A 167 -2.09 -1.58 14.66
CA PRO A 167 -1.96 -2.71 15.58
C PRO A 167 -3.09 -3.71 15.34
N ARG A 168 -2.96 -4.94 15.87
CA ARG A 168 -4.01 -5.94 15.76
C ARG A 168 -5.35 -5.38 16.25
N THR A 169 -6.32 -5.27 15.35
CA THR A 169 -7.61 -4.62 15.62
C THR A 169 -8.75 -5.52 15.17
N ALA A 170 -9.69 -5.79 16.09
CA ALA A 170 -10.85 -6.62 15.83
C ALA A 170 -12.13 -5.77 15.70
N TYR A 171 -12.99 -6.14 14.76
CA TYR A 171 -14.27 -5.53 14.50
C TYR A 171 -15.35 -6.61 14.51
N LEU A 172 -16.52 -6.27 15.05
CA LEU A 172 -17.73 -7.07 14.97
C LEU A 172 -18.79 -6.24 14.25
N GLY A 173 -19.48 -6.83 13.27
CA GLY A 173 -20.51 -6.15 12.52
C GLY A 173 -21.71 -7.02 12.18
N LEU A 174 -22.78 -6.35 11.79
CA LEU A 174 -24.02 -6.95 11.29
C LEU A 174 -24.33 -6.33 9.93
N THR A 175 -24.91 -7.10 9.04
CA THR A 175 -25.39 -6.64 7.73
C THR A 175 -26.79 -7.18 7.51
N TYR A 176 -27.73 -6.26 7.26
CA TYR A 176 -29.12 -6.56 6.98
C TYR A 176 -29.47 -6.15 5.55
N ARG A 177 -30.10 -7.04 4.78
CA ARG A 177 -30.57 -6.77 3.41
C ARG A 177 -32.09 -6.60 3.44
N LEU A 178 -32.57 -5.48 2.90
CA LEU A 178 -34.00 -5.13 2.81
C LEU A 178 -34.69 -6.01 1.76
#